data_AF-A0A6I4STC7-F1
#
_entry.id   AF-A0A6I4STC7-F1
#
_cell.length_a   1.000
_cell.length_b   1.000
_cell.length_c   1.000
_cell.angle_alpha   90.00
_cell.angle_beta   90.00
_cell.angle_gamma   90.00
#
_symmetry.space_group_name_H-M   'P 1'
#
loop_
_entity.id
_entity.type
_entity.pdbx_description
1 polymer ?
#
loop_
_entity_poly.entity_id
_entity_poly.type
_entity_poly.pdbx_seq_one_letter_code
_entity_poly.pdbx_strand_id
1 'polypeptide(L)'
;MISLAAVTACTALPDTSGYTLASYQLNSSAAAAGKAVDNEFDRMTGLLPEGRQQQARDAKGRFDVAWGSTTKSMGGLARYAESIEELTDAGNTGKEGAQGVFQSLSTLANAVGILPGGAVVGVVGDTLALANSAIANVRAANSLEKSLTAADPLIADISTVVAKQVDTARAQFDAALTVQEGSLEFSVQDISPTDERLAEQEKNVAARLAALSGDTAREAERKAVAAELERIRAGREALAPRMTAYHGAMDALEARKRAGHDLFDATKQALAEWRESHAKVVRAVNERKPVSFASLMAASEEIKELSKRWREL
;
A
#
# COMPACT_ATOMS: atom_id res chain seq x y z
N MET A 1 21.25 -57.10 9.33
CA MET A 1 21.37 -55.70 9.80
C MET A 1 20.18 -54.95 9.26
N ILE A 2 19.16 -54.75 10.08
CA ILE A 2 17.94 -54.03 9.72
C ILE A 2 18.16 -52.57 10.15
N SER A 3 18.14 -51.65 9.18
CA SER A 3 18.39 -50.22 9.38
C SER A 3 17.37 -49.59 10.33
N LEU A 4 17.84 -49.20 11.50
CA LEU A 4 17.11 -48.50 12.57
C LEU A 4 17.14 -46.97 12.35
N ALA A 5 16.81 -46.49 11.14
CA ALA A 5 16.92 -45.06 10.79
C ALA A 5 15.58 -44.31 10.67
N ALA A 6 14.44 -44.95 10.94
CA ALA A 6 13.11 -44.40 10.65
C ALA A 6 12.32 -43.87 11.87
N VAL A 7 12.87 -43.87 13.09
CA VAL A 7 12.11 -43.55 14.32
C VAL A 7 12.48 -42.20 14.94
N THR A 8 13.56 -41.55 14.51
CA THR A 8 13.98 -40.23 15.04
C THR A 8 13.32 -39.03 14.34
N ALA A 9 12.62 -39.23 13.22
CA ALA A 9 11.99 -38.15 12.46
C ALA A 9 10.67 -37.62 13.07
N CYS A 10 10.09 -38.30 14.07
CA CYS A 10 8.81 -37.90 14.67
C CYS A 10 8.91 -36.92 15.85
N THR A 11 10.11 -36.46 16.24
CA THR A 11 10.30 -35.56 17.41
C THR A 11 10.93 -34.21 17.08
N ALA A 12 11.42 -34.00 15.85
CA ALA A 12 12.05 -32.73 15.47
C ALA A 12 11.02 -31.60 15.34
N LEU A 13 11.41 -30.36 15.65
CA LEU A 13 10.61 -29.18 15.33
C LEU A 13 10.57 -28.96 13.81
N PRO A 14 9.50 -28.36 13.27
CA PRO A 14 9.45 -28.05 11.84
C PRO A 14 10.48 -26.98 11.48
N ASP A 15 10.97 -27.04 10.24
CA ASP A 15 11.76 -25.97 9.64
C ASP A 15 10.88 -24.73 9.43
N THR A 16 11.28 -23.60 10.01
CA THR A 16 10.60 -22.30 9.86
C THR A 16 11.41 -21.28 9.06
N SER A 17 12.54 -21.66 8.45
CA SER A 17 13.40 -20.75 7.67
C SER A 17 12.63 -20.04 6.53
N GLY A 18 11.67 -20.72 5.91
CA GLY A 18 10.80 -20.13 4.89
C GLY A 18 9.93 -18.98 5.43
N TYR A 19 9.54 -19.00 6.70
CA TYR A 19 8.79 -17.92 7.34
C TYR A 19 9.67 -16.69 7.56
N THR A 20 10.90 -16.90 8.05
CA THR A 20 11.90 -15.83 8.22
C THR A 20 12.25 -15.18 6.90
N LEU A 21 12.59 -15.99 5.89
CA LEU A 21 12.93 -15.51 4.56
C LEU A 21 11.79 -14.66 3.97
N ALA A 22 10.56 -15.17 4.02
CA ALA A 22 9.40 -14.47 3.50
C ALA A 22 9.11 -13.17 4.28
N SER A 23 9.36 -13.13 5.59
CA SER A 23 9.22 -11.93 6.42
C SER A 23 10.25 -10.84 6.06
N TYR A 24 11.51 -11.22 5.82
CA TYR A 24 12.54 -10.31 5.32
C TYR A 24 12.24 -9.83 3.89
N GLN A 25 11.70 -10.71 3.06
CA GLN A 25 11.23 -10.35 1.72
C GLN A 25 10.08 -9.34 1.78
N LEU A 26 9.10 -9.54 2.65
CA LEU A 26 8.02 -8.56 2.88
C LEU A 26 8.59 -7.20 3.30
N ASN A 27 9.47 -7.17 4.31
CA ASN A 27 10.08 -5.93 4.77
C ASN A 27 10.84 -5.18 3.66
N SER A 28 11.68 -5.89 2.91
CA SER A 28 12.43 -5.29 1.79
C SER A 28 11.51 -4.81 0.66
N SER A 29 10.42 -5.53 0.38
CA SER A 29 9.45 -5.17 -0.65
C SER A 29 8.66 -3.92 -0.25
N ALA A 30 8.24 -3.81 1.01
CA ALA A 30 7.61 -2.61 1.54
C ALA A 30 8.56 -1.41 1.59
N ALA A 31 9.84 -1.62 1.89
CA ALA A 31 10.84 -0.55 1.81
C ALA A 31 10.99 -0.03 0.36
N ALA A 32 11.04 -0.94 -0.62
CA ALA A 32 11.09 -0.57 -2.04
C ALA A 32 9.83 0.16 -2.50
N ALA A 33 8.65 -0.31 -2.09
CA ALA A 33 7.36 0.34 -2.33
C ALA A 33 7.34 1.78 -1.78
N GLY A 34 7.80 1.96 -0.53
CA GLY A 34 7.95 3.27 0.09
C GLY A 34 8.82 4.21 -0.71
N LYS A 35 9.97 3.70 -1.20
CA LYS A 35 10.87 4.52 -2.01
C LYS A 35 10.28 4.89 -3.36
N ALA A 36 9.48 4.01 -3.98
CA ALA A 36 8.78 4.33 -5.21
C ALA A 36 7.76 5.46 -5.02
N VAL A 37 6.97 5.40 -3.93
CA VAL A 37 6.00 6.45 -3.60
C VAL A 37 6.70 7.76 -3.17
N ASP A 38 7.80 7.68 -2.42
CA ASP A 38 8.64 8.83 -2.06
C ASP A 38 9.14 9.60 -3.31
N ASN A 39 9.67 8.88 -4.30
CA ASN A 39 10.07 9.48 -5.57
C ASN A 39 8.88 10.09 -6.33
N GLU A 40 7.70 9.50 -6.19
CA GLU A 40 6.48 10.07 -6.78
C GLU A 40 6.11 11.39 -6.12
N PHE A 41 6.24 11.54 -4.79
CA PHE A 41 6.05 12.83 -4.13
C PHE A 41 6.98 13.92 -4.69
N ASP A 42 8.25 13.59 -4.94
CA ASP A 42 9.19 14.53 -5.53
C ASP A 42 8.75 14.95 -6.95
N ARG A 43 8.32 13.98 -7.76
CA ARG A 43 7.77 14.23 -9.11
C ARG A 43 6.53 15.11 -9.05
N MET A 44 5.53 14.74 -8.24
CA MET A 44 4.29 15.49 -8.07
C MET A 44 4.59 16.92 -7.62
N THR A 45 5.47 17.08 -6.64
CA THR A 45 5.88 18.40 -6.14
C THR A 45 6.53 19.26 -7.23
N GLY A 46 7.39 18.67 -8.07
CA GLY A 46 8.05 19.38 -9.17
C GLY A 46 7.10 19.87 -10.28
N LEU A 47 5.92 19.25 -10.40
CA LEU A 47 4.88 19.64 -11.36
C LEU A 47 3.94 20.74 -10.83
N LEU A 48 4.03 21.07 -9.54
CA LEU A 48 3.15 22.06 -8.92
C LEU A 48 3.72 23.49 -9.06
N PRO A 49 2.84 24.49 -9.24
CA PRO A 49 3.21 25.90 -9.06
C PRO A 49 3.82 26.16 -7.68
N GLU A 50 4.78 27.08 -7.56
CA GLU A 50 5.54 27.35 -6.33
C GLU A 50 4.65 27.52 -5.08
N GLY A 51 3.51 28.21 -5.21
CA GLY A 51 2.55 28.44 -4.13
C GLY A 51 1.84 27.18 -3.59
N ARG A 52 1.89 26.04 -4.31
CA ARG A 52 1.29 24.76 -3.90
C ARG A 52 2.31 23.68 -3.52
N GLN A 53 3.59 23.89 -3.82
CA GLN A 53 4.65 22.93 -3.51
C GLN A 53 4.77 22.64 -2.02
N GLN A 54 4.53 23.63 -1.15
CA GLN A 54 4.62 23.42 0.29
C GLN A 54 3.60 22.39 0.81
N GLN A 55 2.37 22.41 0.31
CA GLN A 55 1.33 21.44 0.71
C GLN A 55 1.72 20.01 0.33
N ALA A 56 2.30 19.81 -0.86
CA ALA A 56 2.81 18.51 -1.29
C ALA A 56 4.01 18.05 -0.45
N ARG A 57 4.94 18.97 -0.10
CA ARG A 57 6.06 18.67 0.80
C ARG A 57 5.60 18.29 2.21
N ASP A 58 4.58 18.96 2.73
CA ASP A 58 4.00 18.63 4.03
C ASP A 58 3.33 17.25 4.02
N ALA A 59 2.62 16.91 2.94
CA ALA A 59 2.05 15.58 2.74
C ALA A 59 3.15 14.52 2.64
N LYS A 60 4.23 14.79 1.89
CA LYS A 60 5.41 13.93 1.82
C LYS A 60 6.04 13.70 3.20
N GLY A 61 6.26 14.76 3.98
CA GLY A 61 6.85 14.63 5.32
C GLY A 61 5.99 13.75 6.25
N ARG A 62 4.66 13.86 6.17
CA ARG A 62 3.74 12.99 6.92
C ARG A 62 3.74 11.55 6.39
N PHE A 63 3.84 11.37 5.07
CA PHE A 63 4.01 10.06 4.46
C PHE A 63 5.30 9.38 4.93
N ASP A 64 6.44 10.09 4.91
CA ASP A 64 7.74 9.56 5.32
C ASP A 64 7.71 9.04 6.77
N VAL A 65 7.03 9.77 7.67
CA VAL A 65 6.83 9.34 9.05
C VAL A 65 5.95 8.08 9.14
N ALA A 66 4.83 8.05 8.43
CA ALA A 66 3.89 6.92 8.46
C ALA A 66 4.50 5.65 7.84
N TRP A 67 5.15 5.78 6.69
CA TRP A 67 5.79 4.66 6.00
C TRP A 67 7.10 4.23 6.67
N GLY A 68 7.86 5.17 7.22
CA GLY A 68 9.00 4.86 8.09
C GLY A 68 8.60 4.02 9.30
N SER A 69 7.43 4.30 9.89
CA SER A 69 6.86 3.47 10.97
C SER A 69 6.44 2.09 10.47
N THR A 70 5.85 2.01 9.28
CA THR A 70 5.45 0.74 8.64
C THR A 70 6.66 -0.17 8.40
N THR A 71 7.70 0.35 7.75
CA THR A 71 8.94 -0.39 7.45
C THR A 71 9.68 -0.81 8.73
N LYS A 72 9.77 0.07 9.74
CA LYS A 72 10.32 -0.31 11.05
C LYS A 72 9.54 -1.46 11.68
N SER A 73 8.21 -1.42 11.61
CA SER A 73 7.35 -2.47 12.15
C SER A 73 7.53 -3.80 11.42
N MET A 74 7.57 -3.80 10.08
CA MET A 74 7.85 -4.99 9.26
C MET A 74 9.24 -5.56 9.50
N GLY A 75 10.25 -4.71 9.72
CA GLY A 75 11.58 -5.16 10.17
C GLY A 75 11.52 -5.85 11.53
N GLY A 76 10.65 -5.38 12.45
CA GLY A 76 10.34 -6.07 13.70
C GLY A 76 9.72 -7.45 13.47
N LEU A 77 8.77 -7.56 12.53
CA LEU A 77 8.12 -8.83 12.18
C LEU A 77 9.14 -9.86 11.66
N ALA A 78 10.08 -9.41 10.81
CA ALA A 78 11.15 -10.25 10.28
C ALA A 78 12.10 -10.76 11.38
N ARG A 79 12.52 -9.89 12.31
CA ARG A 79 13.35 -10.30 13.47
C ARG A 79 12.62 -11.26 14.41
N TYR A 80 11.31 -11.09 14.56
CA TYR A 80 10.49 -12.03 15.33
C TYR A 80 10.44 -13.40 14.64
N ALA A 81 10.26 -13.44 13.32
CA ALA A 81 10.30 -14.69 12.55
C ALA A 81 11.66 -15.40 12.67
N GLU A 82 12.76 -14.65 12.53
CA GLU A 82 14.13 -15.13 12.73
C GLU A 82 14.33 -15.71 14.13
N SER A 83 13.81 -15.05 15.16
CA SER A 83 13.87 -15.56 16.53
C SER A 83 13.14 -16.90 16.68
N ILE A 84 12.04 -17.13 15.94
CA ILE A 84 11.35 -18.43 15.96
C ILE A 84 12.23 -19.50 15.31
N GLU A 85 12.84 -19.20 14.17
CA GLU A 85 13.76 -20.10 13.47
C GLU A 85 14.95 -20.51 14.35
N GLU A 86 15.62 -19.55 14.99
CA GLU A 86 16.72 -19.85 15.92
C GLU A 86 16.28 -20.79 17.06
N LEU A 87 15.07 -20.60 17.58
CA LEU A 87 14.52 -21.45 18.63
C LEU A 87 14.17 -22.85 18.13
N THR A 88 13.63 -22.98 16.92
CA THR A 88 13.30 -24.27 16.32
C THR A 88 14.55 -25.06 15.93
N ASP A 89 15.56 -24.39 15.37
CA ASP A 89 16.82 -24.99 14.95
C ASP A 89 17.67 -25.46 16.13
N ALA A 90 17.65 -24.69 17.23
CA ALA A 90 18.27 -25.10 18.48
C ALA A 90 17.53 -26.26 19.19
N GLY A 91 16.35 -26.65 18.70
CA GLY A 91 15.51 -27.67 19.34
C GLY A 91 14.96 -27.24 20.71
N ASN A 92 14.86 -25.93 20.97
CA ASN A 92 14.48 -25.37 22.27
C ASN A 92 12.97 -25.47 22.50
N THR A 93 12.47 -26.65 22.85
CA THR A 93 11.04 -26.88 23.13
C THR A 93 10.62 -26.47 24.55
N GLY A 94 11.59 -26.27 25.44
CA GLY A 94 11.39 -26.03 26.88
C GLY A 94 11.20 -24.56 27.26
N LYS A 95 11.58 -24.25 28.50
CA LYS A 95 11.42 -22.92 29.10
C LYS A 95 12.31 -21.87 28.41
N GLU A 96 13.46 -22.28 27.91
CA GLU A 96 14.37 -21.44 27.13
C GLU A 96 13.69 -20.94 25.84
N GLY A 97 12.97 -21.81 25.13
CA GLY A 97 12.19 -21.45 23.96
C GLY A 97 11.06 -20.48 24.29
N ALA A 98 10.32 -20.74 25.36
CA ALA A 98 9.28 -19.83 25.85
C ALA A 98 9.80 -18.42 26.16
N GLN A 99 10.96 -18.34 26.81
CA GLN A 99 11.61 -17.07 27.12
C GLN A 99 12.11 -16.34 25.87
N GLY A 100 12.61 -17.05 24.86
CA GLY A 100 12.99 -16.45 23.58
C GLY A 100 11.79 -15.85 22.82
N VAL A 101 10.65 -16.55 22.79
CA VAL A 101 9.40 -16.02 22.21
C VAL A 101 8.95 -14.76 22.96
N PHE A 102 9.01 -14.77 24.29
CA PHE A 102 8.67 -13.59 25.09
C PHE A 102 9.56 -12.37 24.76
N GLN A 103 10.88 -12.56 24.67
CA GLN A 103 11.82 -11.47 24.42
C GLN A 103 11.67 -10.89 23.01
N SER A 104 11.53 -11.76 22.00
CA SER A 104 11.30 -11.35 20.61
C SER A 104 9.96 -10.63 20.45
N LEU A 105 8.89 -11.14 21.07
CA LEU A 105 7.57 -10.51 21.06
C LEU A 105 7.57 -9.15 21.77
N SER A 106 8.27 -9.03 22.89
CA SER A 106 8.43 -7.75 23.61
C SER A 106 9.19 -6.73 22.76
N THR A 107 10.23 -7.17 22.06
CA THR A 107 11.01 -6.34 21.14
C THR A 107 10.16 -5.87 19.96
N LEU A 108 9.36 -6.78 19.39
CA LEU A 108 8.42 -6.47 18.33
C LEU A 108 7.35 -5.47 18.79
N ALA A 109 6.73 -5.70 19.95
CA ALA A 109 5.75 -4.79 20.52
C ALA A 109 6.32 -3.36 20.68
N ASN A 110 7.53 -3.25 21.22
CA ASN A 110 8.24 -1.98 21.33
C ASN A 110 8.53 -1.34 19.96
N ALA A 111 8.87 -2.14 18.95
CA ALA A 111 9.15 -1.64 17.60
C ALA A 111 7.92 -0.98 16.96
N VAL A 112 6.73 -1.54 17.21
CA VAL A 112 5.45 -1.00 16.71
C VAL A 112 4.83 0.06 17.64
N GLY A 113 5.52 0.44 18.72
CA GLY A 113 5.08 1.47 19.67
C GLY A 113 4.10 0.99 20.74
N ILE A 114 3.93 -0.33 20.92
CA ILE A 114 3.16 -0.92 22.02
C ILE A 114 4.11 -1.07 23.22
N LEU A 115 3.98 -0.18 24.20
CA LEU A 115 4.80 -0.20 25.41
C LEU A 115 4.14 -1.02 26.53
N PRO A 116 4.89 -1.89 27.23
CA PRO A 116 4.39 -2.58 28.42
C PRO A 116 4.06 -1.57 29.52
N GLY A 117 2.82 -1.56 30.00
CA GLY A 117 2.38 -0.69 31.12
C GLY A 117 2.36 0.82 30.85
N GLY A 118 2.51 1.28 29.61
CA GLY A 118 2.48 2.71 29.24
C GLY A 118 1.20 3.11 28.48
N ALA A 119 0.85 4.40 28.54
CA ALA A 119 -0.15 4.99 27.64
C ALA A 119 0.47 5.20 26.25
N VAL A 120 -0.16 4.70 25.19
CA VAL A 120 0.29 4.92 23.81
C VAL A 120 -0.38 6.18 23.27
N VAL A 121 0.43 7.08 22.72
CA VAL A 121 -0.06 8.26 22.00
C VAL A 121 -0.56 7.78 20.62
N GLY A 122 -1.88 7.76 20.41
CA GLY A 122 -2.48 7.61 19.09
C GLY A 122 -2.97 6.22 18.68
N VAL A 123 -2.93 5.20 19.55
CA VAL A 123 -3.54 3.88 19.30
C VAL A 123 -4.71 3.67 20.28
N VAL A 124 -5.82 3.13 19.79
CA VAL A 124 -7.05 2.83 20.56
C VAL A 124 -6.69 1.99 21.79
N GLY A 125 -7.13 2.44 22.98
CA GLY A 125 -6.69 1.92 24.28
C GLY A 125 -6.88 0.42 24.52
N ASP A 126 -7.77 -0.24 23.80
CA ASP A 126 -8.06 -1.68 23.96
C ASP A 126 -6.87 -2.59 23.57
N THR A 127 -6.05 -2.15 22.61
CA THR A 127 -4.86 -2.90 22.15
C THR A 127 -3.79 -3.05 23.24
N LEU A 128 -3.75 -2.14 24.22
CA LEU A 128 -2.73 -2.17 25.28
C LEU A 128 -3.03 -3.19 26.39
N ALA A 129 -4.28 -3.27 26.82
CA ALA A 129 -4.69 -4.22 27.84
C ALA A 129 -4.49 -5.67 27.35
N LEU A 130 -4.81 -5.91 26.07
CA LEU A 130 -4.62 -7.20 25.41
C LEU A 130 -3.13 -7.54 25.24
N ALA A 131 -2.29 -6.58 24.83
CA ALA A 131 -0.85 -6.79 24.71
C ALA A 131 -0.19 -7.17 26.04
N ASN A 132 -0.53 -6.49 27.13
CA ASN A 132 0.01 -6.80 28.46
C ASN A 132 -0.43 -8.20 28.93
N SER A 133 -1.69 -8.59 28.67
CA SER A 133 -2.19 -9.93 29.01
C SER A 133 -1.52 -11.02 28.17
N ALA A 134 -1.36 -10.82 26.86
CA ALA A 134 -0.68 -11.77 25.98
C ALA A 134 0.80 -11.94 26.36
N ILE A 135 1.53 -10.84 26.60
CA ILE A 135 2.92 -10.87 27.07
C ILE A 135 3.03 -11.62 28.41
N ALA A 136 2.10 -11.41 29.33
CA ALA A 136 2.04 -12.14 30.59
C ALA A 136 1.76 -13.65 30.39
N ASN A 137 0.86 -13.99 29.47
CA ASN A 137 0.53 -15.38 29.13
C ASN A 137 1.72 -16.10 28.47
N VAL A 138 2.44 -15.44 27.58
CA VAL A 138 3.67 -15.96 26.97
C VAL A 138 4.76 -16.17 28.02
N ARG A 139 4.90 -15.24 28.99
CA ARG A 139 5.82 -15.39 30.11
C ARG A 139 5.45 -16.56 31.04
N ALA A 140 4.16 -16.83 31.19
CA ALA A 140 3.65 -17.93 32.00
C ALA A 140 3.75 -19.30 31.30
N ALA A 141 3.94 -19.31 29.97
CA ALA A 141 4.15 -20.53 29.22
C ALA A 141 5.53 -21.14 29.52
N ASN A 142 5.56 -22.48 29.62
CA ASN A 142 6.77 -23.26 29.95
C ASN A 142 7.26 -24.08 28.75
N SER A 143 6.72 -23.85 27.56
CA SER A 143 7.12 -24.53 26.33
C SER A 143 6.94 -23.60 25.12
N LEU A 144 7.73 -23.85 24.08
CA LEU A 144 7.67 -23.11 22.83
C LEU A 144 6.25 -23.11 22.23
N GLU A 145 5.61 -24.28 22.18
CA GLU A 145 4.24 -24.47 21.68
C GLU A 145 3.23 -23.54 22.34
N LYS A 146 3.27 -23.49 23.68
CA LYS A 146 2.35 -22.69 24.48
C LYS A 146 2.65 -21.21 24.33
N SER A 147 3.92 -20.83 24.25
CA SER A 147 4.33 -19.45 24.04
C SER A 147 3.93 -18.92 22.68
N LEU A 148 4.10 -19.71 21.61
CA LEU A 148 3.64 -19.33 20.27
C LEU A 148 2.12 -19.17 20.23
N THR A 149 1.38 -20.15 20.77
CA THR A 149 -0.09 -20.08 20.84
C THR A 149 -0.57 -18.87 21.68
N ALA A 150 0.12 -18.55 22.78
CA ALA A 150 -0.20 -17.39 23.62
C ALA A 150 0.17 -16.05 22.97
N ALA A 151 1.06 -16.05 21.98
CA ALA A 151 1.45 -14.86 21.23
C ALA A 151 0.42 -14.47 20.15
N ASP A 152 -0.38 -15.43 19.63
CA ASP A 152 -1.34 -15.21 18.53
C ASP A 152 -2.21 -13.95 18.67
N PRO A 153 -2.82 -13.66 19.84
CA PRO A 153 -3.65 -12.46 19.99
C PRO A 153 -2.86 -11.16 19.82
N LEU A 154 -1.64 -11.11 20.37
CA LEU A 154 -0.78 -9.94 20.21
C LEU A 154 -0.27 -9.80 18.78
N ILE A 155 0.05 -10.91 18.11
CA ILE A 155 0.43 -10.90 16.69
C ILE A 155 -0.71 -10.35 15.82
N ALA A 156 -1.95 -10.70 16.12
CA ALA A 156 -3.14 -10.15 15.47
C ALA A 156 -3.28 -8.63 15.67
N ASP A 157 -3.08 -8.17 16.90
CA ASP A 157 -3.12 -6.76 17.26
C ASP A 157 -2.01 -5.96 16.57
N ILE A 158 -0.79 -6.48 16.58
CA ILE A 158 0.36 -5.86 15.91
C ILE A 158 0.11 -5.74 14.41
N SER A 159 -0.39 -6.80 13.77
CA SER A 159 -0.75 -6.76 12.35
C SER A 159 -1.82 -5.70 12.08
N THR A 160 -2.77 -5.51 12.98
CA THR A 160 -3.79 -4.46 12.86
C THR A 160 -3.18 -3.06 12.98
N VAL A 161 -2.24 -2.85 13.90
CA VAL A 161 -1.51 -1.58 14.05
C VAL A 161 -0.71 -1.26 12.79
N VAL A 162 0.03 -2.23 12.24
CA VAL A 162 0.82 -2.01 11.02
C VAL A 162 -0.08 -1.74 9.81
N ALA A 163 -1.23 -2.43 9.69
CA ALA A 163 -2.20 -2.13 8.63
C ALA A 163 -2.73 -0.68 8.71
N LYS A 164 -2.96 -0.15 9.92
CA LYS A 164 -3.35 1.25 10.11
C LYS A 164 -2.24 2.24 9.75
N GLN A 165 -0.97 1.87 9.96
CA GLN A 165 0.17 2.70 9.52
C GLN A 165 0.21 2.79 7.99
N VAL A 166 -0.07 1.69 7.29
CA VAL A 166 -0.23 1.66 5.83
C VAL A 166 -1.39 2.55 5.38
N ASP A 167 -2.56 2.47 6.02
CA ASP A 167 -3.70 3.33 5.72
C ASP A 167 -3.41 4.83 5.96
N THR A 168 -2.65 5.14 7.02
CA THR A 168 -2.21 6.51 7.30
C THR A 168 -1.31 7.04 6.19
N ALA A 169 -0.38 6.22 5.70
CA ALA A 169 0.49 6.58 4.58
C ALA A 169 -0.32 6.77 3.28
N ARG A 170 -1.28 5.87 2.99
CA ARG A 170 -2.21 6.01 1.85
C ARG A 170 -2.96 7.33 1.89
N ALA A 171 -3.48 7.74 3.05
CA ALA A 171 -4.17 9.01 3.20
C ALA A 171 -3.28 10.22 2.88
N GLN A 172 -1.98 10.17 3.20
CA GLN A 172 -1.04 11.24 2.83
C GLN A 172 -0.73 11.25 1.33
N PHE A 173 -0.67 10.08 0.70
CA PHE A 173 -0.56 9.96 -0.75
C PHE A 173 -1.79 10.55 -1.45
N ASP A 174 -2.99 10.21 -1.00
CA ASP A 174 -4.24 10.76 -1.53
C ASP A 174 -4.35 12.28 -1.37
N ALA A 175 -3.85 12.81 -0.25
CA ALA A 175 -3.78 14.25 -0.04
C ALA A 175 -2.89 14.95 -1.08
N ALA A 176 -1.74 14.37 -1.43
CA ALA A 176 -0.87 14.92 -2.47
C ALA A 176 -1.49 14.82 -3.87
N LEU A 177 -2.16 13.71 -4.19
CA LEU A 177 -2.92 13.57 -5.44
C LEU A 177 -3.99 14.64 -5.57
N THR A 178 -4.72 14.93 -4.49
CA THR A 178 -5.76 15.99 -4.46
C THR A 178 -5.16 17.37 -4.75
N VAL A 179 -3.97 17.67 -4.23
CA VAL A 179 -3.25 18.93 -4.53
C VAL A 179 -2.88 19.01 -6.01
N GLN A 180 -2.45 17.90 -6.61
CA GLN A 180 -2.10 17.83 -8.03
C GLN A 180 -3.32 17.95 -8.94
N GLU A 181 -4.40 17.23 -8.64
CA GLU A 181 -5.69 17.30 -9.34
C GLU A 181 -6.19 18.75 -9.39
N GLY A 182 -6.31 19.39 -8.22
CA GLY A 182 -6.74 20.78 -8.16
C GLY A 182 -5.78 21.75 -8.87
N SER A 183 -4.51 21.38 -9.07
CA SER A 183 -3.55 22.20 -9.85
C SER A 183 -3.75 22.04 -11.35
N LEU A 184 -4.08 20.82 -11.80
CA LEU A 184 -4.44 20.55 -13.19
C LEU A 184 -5.75 21.25 -13.55
N GLU A 185 -6.77 21.16 -12.70
CA GLU A 185 -8.04 21.87 -12.89
C GLU A 185 -7.85 23.38 -12.98
N PHE A 186 -7.04 23.95 -12.09
CA PHE A 186 -6.72 25.38 -12.11
C PHE A 186 -6.03 25.80 -13.42
N SER A 187 -5.23 24.94 -14.04
CA SER A 187 -4.49 25.24 -15.28
C SER A 187 -5.37 25.42 -16.52
N VAL A 188 -6.63 24.96 -16.46
CA VAL A 188 -7.61 25.09 -17.55
C VAL A 188 -8.87 25.83 -17.12
N GLN A 189 -8.94 26.33 -15.88
CA GLN A 189 -10.12 27.00 -15.34
C GLN A 189 -10.57 28.21 -16.19
N ASP A 190 -9.61 28.91 -16.81
CA ASP A 190 -9.86 30.06 -17.68
C ASP A 190 -10.46 29.67 -19.04
N ILE A 191 -10.14 28.48 -19.56
CA ILE A 191 -10.55 28.05 -20.91
C ILE A 191 -11.67 27.02 -20.92
N SER A 192 -11.82 26.21 -19.87
CA SER A 192 -12.76 25.09 -19.84
C SER A 192 -14.22 25.53 -20.10
N PRO A 193 -14.77 26.56 -19.43
CA PRO A 193 -16.13 27.03 -19.73
C PRO A 193 -16.29 27.57 -21.16
N THR A 194 -15.21 28.08 -21.75
CA THR A 194 -15.23 28.56 -23.13
C THR A 194 -15.21 27.41 -24.11
N ASP A 195 -14.38 26.38 -23.89
CA ASP A 195 -14.35 25.18 -24.74
C ASP A 195 -15.69 24.43 -24.70
N GLU A 196 -16.28 24.25 -23.52
CA GLU A 196 -17.60 23.63 -23.35
C GLU A 196 -18.69 24.39 -24.13
N ARG A 197 -18.70 25.72 -24.01
CA ARG A 197 -19.63 26.58 -24.75
C ARG A 197 -19.42 26.49 -26.26
N LEU A 198 -18.17 26.48 -26.72
CA LEU A 198 -17.85 26.35 -28.15
C LEU A 198 -18.24 24.96 -28.68
N ALA A 199 -18.07 23.89 -27.91
CA ALA A 199 -18.50 22.54 -28.28
C ALA A 199 -20.02 22.45 -28.45
N GLU A 200 -20.78 23.03 -27.52
CA GLU A 200 -22.24 23.07 -27.62
C GLU A 200 -22.71 23.96 -28.80
N GLN A 201 -22.05 25.10 -29.03
CA GLN A 201 -22.31 25.93 -30.21
C GLN A 201 -22.01 25.18 -31.51
N GLU A 202 -20.90 24.46 -31.59
CA GLU A 202 -20.53 23.68 -32.78
C GLU A 202 -21.64 22.66 -33.11
N LYS A 203 -22.11 21.91 -32.11
CA LYS A 203 -23.19 20.94 -32.26
C LYS A 203 -24.47 21.57 -32.80
N ASN A 204 -24.89 22.71 -32.22
CA ASN A 204 -26.12 23.40 -32.60
C ASN A 204 -26.02 24.01 -34.02
N VAL A 205 -24.89 24.63 -34.36
CA VAL A 205 -24.65 25.24 -35.67
C VAL A 205 -24.51 24.15 -36.75
N ALA A 206 -23.85 23.03 -36.44
CA ALA A 206 -23.77 21.88 -37.35
C ALA A 206 -25.16 21.28 -37.65
N ALA A 207 -26.01 21.14 -36.63
CA ALA A 207 -27.40 20.69 -36.82
C ALA A 207 -28.22 21.65 -37.69
N ARG A 208 -28.07 22.96 -37.47
CA ARG A 208 -28.71 23.99 -38.32
C ARG A 208 -28.22 23.93 -39.76
N LEU A 209 -26.91 23.76 -39.98
CA LEU A 209 -26.33 23.63 -41.31
C LEU A 209 -26.88 22.40 -42.04
N ALA A 210 -26.98 21.26 -41.33
CA ALA A 210 -27.58 20.04 -41.86
C ALA A 210 -29.04 20.25 -42.27
N ALA A 211 -29.84 20.94 -41.45
CA ALA A 211 -31.24 21.25 -41.77
C ALA A 211 -31.43 22.16 -42.99
N LEU A 212 -30.43 22.98 -43.33
CA LEU A 212 -30.41 23.86 -44.51
C LEU A 212 -29.87 23.16 -45.78
N SER A 213 -29.49 21.88 -45.68
CA SER A 213 -28.91 21.13 -46.80
C SER A 213 -29.98 20.78 -47.84
N GLY A 214 -29.76 21.16 -49.10
CA GLY A 214 -30.67 20.85 -50.22
C GLY A 214 -31.69 21.95 -50.56
N ASP A 215 -31.81 23.00 -49.75
CA ASP A 215 -32.66 24.16 -50.05
C ASP A 215 -31.88 25.27 -50.77
N THR A 216 -32.01 25.35 -52.10
CA THR A 216 -31.34 26.35 -52.93
C THR A 216 -31.86 27.77 -52.72
N ALA A 217 -33.07 27.94 -52.17
CA ALA A 217 -33.62 29.27 -51.87
C ALA A 217 -32.93 29.90 -50.65
N ARG A 218 -32.28 29.10 -49.80
CA ARG A 218 -31.61 29.52 -48.57
C ARG A 218 -30.08 29.46 -48.65
N GLU A 219 -29.53 29.53 -49.85
CA GLU A 219 -28.09 29.47 -50.12
C GLU A 219 -27.26 30.48 -49.29
N ALA A 220 -27.73 31.72 -49.17
CA ALA A 220 -27.04 32.77 -48.41
C ALA A 220 -27.01 32.47 -46.90
N GLU A 221 -28.12 31.97 -46.35
CA GLU A 221 -28.19 31.54 -44.94
C GLU A 221 -27.26 30.35 -44.69
N ARG A 222 -27.25 29.37 -45.59
CA ARG A 222 -26.36 28.21 -45.51
C ARG A 222 -24.89 28.63 -45.47
N LYS A 223 -24.47 29.57 -46.34
CA LYS A 223 -23.10 30.10 -46.34
C LYS A 223 -22.76 30.84 -45.03
N ALA A 224 -23.70 31.61 -44.48
CA ALA A 224 -23.48 32.31 -43.22
C ALA A 224 -23.31 31.34 -42.04
N VAL A 225 -24.17 30.32 -41.95
CA VAL A 225 -24.08 29.26 -40.92
C VAL A 225 -22.79 28.45 -41.07
N ALA A 226 -22.37 28.14 -42.30
CA ALA A 226 -21.09 27.48 -42.54
C ALA A 226 -19.89 28.33 -42.06
N ALA A 227 -19.89 29.63 -42.35
CA ALA A 227 -18.84 30.55 -41.89
C ALA A 227 -18.84 30.74 -40.36
N GLU A 228 -20.00 30.62 -39.70
CA GLU A 228 -20.09 30.58 -38.24
C GLU A 228 -19.49 29.29 -37.66
N LEU A 229 -19.81 28.14 -38.27
CA LEU A 229 -19.26 26.85 -37.86
C LEU A 229 -17.73 26.83 -37.94
N GLU A 230 -17.15 27.35 -39.02
CA GLU A 230 -15.69 27.43 -39.18
C GLU A 230 -15.03 28.35 -38.15
N ARG A 231 -15.68 29.46 -37.76
CA ARG A 231 -15.18 30.33 -36.68
C ARG A 231 -15.19 29.63 -35.32
N ILE A 232 -16.25 28.86 -35.03
CA ILE A 232 -16.34 28.07 -33.79
C ILE A 232 -15.23 27.02 -33.77
N ARG A 233 -15.04 26.28 -34.87
CA ARG A 233 -13.99 25.27 -35.01
C ARG A 233 -12.59 25.84 -34.83
N ALA A 234 -12.29 26.98 -35.46
CA ALA A 234 -11.01 27.66 -35.28
C ALA A 234 -10.79 28.07 -33.80
N GLY A 235 -11.85 28.50 -33.11
CA GLY A 235 -11.81 28.79 -31.68
C GLY A 235 -11.47 27.55 -30.84
N ARG A 236 -12.09 26.41 -31.13
CA ARG A 236 -11.81 25.14 -30.44
C ARG A 236 -10.40 24.63 -30.75
N GLU A 237 -9.96 24.73 -32.00
CA GLU A 237 -8.61 24.35 -32.42
C GLU A 237 -7.54 25.15 -31.68
N ALA A 238 -7.79 26.44 -31.39
CA ALA A 238 -6.90 27.25 -30.59
C ALA A 238 -6.80 26.80 -29.11
N LEU A 239 -7.86 26.21 -28.55
CA LEU A 239 -7.88 25.70 -27.17
C LEU A 239 -7.41 24.24 -27.06
N ALA A 240 -7.50 23.48 -28.16
CA ALA A 240 -7.27 22.04 -28.20
C ALA A 240 -5.93 21.58 -27.61
N PRO A 241 -4.77 22.26 -27.83
CA PRO A 241 -3.50 21.83 -27.25
C PRO A 241 -3.52 21.84 -25.72
N ARG A 242 -4.11 22.87 -25.09
CA ARG A 242 -4.20 22.97 -23.63
C ARG A 242 -5.16 21.93 -23.06
N MET A 243 -6.32 21.74 -23.68
CA MET A 243 -7.29 20.72 -23.24
C MET A 243 -6.74 19.30 -23.39
N THR A 244 -6.03 19.02 -24.48
CA THR A 244 -5.37 17.71 -24.71
C THR A 244 -4.29 17.45 -23.66
N ALA A 245 -3.45 18.44 -23.36
CA ALA A 245 -2.43 18.32 -22.31
C ALA A 245 -3.06 18.09 -20.93
N TYR A 246 -4.15 18.79 -20.61
CA TYR A 246 -4.90 18.59 -19.37
C TYR A 246 -5.48 17.19 -19.25
N HIS A 247 -6.20 16.69 -20.27
CA HIS A 247 -6.75 15.34 -20.26
C HIS A 247 -5.65 14.28 -20.14
N GLY A 248 -4.56 14.41 -20.90
CA GLY A 248 -3.43 13.48 -20.80
C GLY A 248 -2.78 13.49 -19.40
N ALA A 249 -2.69 14.67 -18.75
CA ALA A 249 -2.19 14.77 -17.39
C ALA A 249 -3.15 14.16 -16.36
N MET A 250 -4.46 14.35 -16.51
CA MET A 250 -5.48 13.74 -15.66
C MET A 250 -5.52 12.22 -15.80
N ASP A 251 -5.43 11.68 -17.02
CA ASP A 251 -5.35 10.24 -17.26
C ASP A 251 -4.09 9.63 -16.62
N ALA A 252 -2.96 10.32 -16.74
CA ALA A 252 -1.71 9.90 -16.12
C ALA A 252 -1.74 10.00 -14.58
N LEU A 253 -2.47 10.98 -14.02
CA LEU A 253 -2.68 11.11 -12.57
C LEU A 253 -3.55 9.97 -12.05
N GLU A 254 -4.64 9.66 -12.75
CA GLU A 254 -5.56 8.58 -12.40
C GLU A 254 -4.90 7.20 -12.50
N ALA A 255 -4.08 6.96 -13.52
CA ALA A 255 -3.29 5.72 -13.64
C ALA A 255 -2.35 5.54 -12.44
N ARG A 256 -1.66 6.62 -12.02
CA ARG A 256 -0.78 6.60 -10.85
C ARG A 256 -1.55 6.44 -9.54
N LYS A 257 -2.71 7.06 -9.41
CA LYS A 257 -3.60 6.87 -8.24
C LYS A 257 -4.00 5.41 -8.08
N ARG A 258 -4.40 4.73 -9.17
CA ARG A 258 -4.75 3.31 -9.14
C ARG A 258 -3.56 2.43 -8.76
N ALA A 259 -2.42 2.62 -9.42
CA ALA A 259 -1.18 1.93 -9.04
C ALA A 259 -0.82 2.19 -7.56
N GLY A 260 -1.09 3.41 -7.08
CA GLY A 260 -1.16 3.86 -5.69
C GLY A 260 -1.80 2.86 -4.78
N HIS A 261 -3.09 2.77 -5.00
CA HIS A 261 -3.99 2.02 -4.16
C HIS A 261 -3.67 0.53 -4.23
N ASP A 262 -3.37 0.00 -5.41
CA ASP A 262 -2.98 -1.40 -5.59
C ASP A 262 -1.73 -1.75 -4.74
N LEU A 263 -0.72 -0.86 -4.70
CA LEU A 263 0.48 -1.07 -3.90
C LEU A 263 0.21 -1.07 -2.39
N PHE A 264 -0.61 -0.14 -1.90
CA PHE A 264 -1.01 -0.09 -0.49
C PHE A 264 -1.85 -1.31 -0.11
N ASP A 265 -2.79 -1.71 -0.96
CA ASP A 265 -3.67 -2.85 -0.74
C ASP A 265 -2.91 -4.17 -0.76
N ALA A 266 -1.97 -4.36 -1.70
CA ALA A 266 -1.07 -5.51 -1.73
C ALA A 266 -0.19 -5.57 -0.46
N THR A 267 0.29 -4.43 0.03
CA THR A 267 1.06 -4.37 1.29
C THR A 267 0.23 -4.83 2.49
N LYS A 268 -1.04 -4.43 2.58
CA LYS A 268 -1.96 -4.88 3.63
C LYS A 268 -2.29 -6.37 3.49
N GLN A 269 -2.50 -6.84 2.27
CA GLN A 269 -2.75 -8.26 2.01
C GLN A 269 -1.56 -9.12 2.41
N ALA A 270 -0.33 -8.72 2.07
CA ALA A 270 0.87 -9.44 2.46
C ALA A 270 1.06 -9.49 3.99
N LEU A 271 0.65 -8.44 4.70
CA LEU A 271 0.63 -8.43 6.17
C LEU A 271 -0.42 -9.39 6.75
N ALA A 272 -1.59 -9.51 6.11
CA ALA A 272 -2.59 -10.51 6.49
C ALA A 272 -2.07 -11.94 6.24
N GLU A 273 -1.43 -12.19 5.10
CA GLU A 273 -0.74 -13.46 4.79
C GLU A 273 0.38 -13.77 5.78
N TRP A 274 1.10 -12.74 6.25
CA TRP A 274 2.14 -12.90 7.25
C TRP A 274 1.55 -13.39 8.58
N ARG A 275 0.45 -12.77 9.02
CA ARG A 275 -0.30 -13.20 10.20
C ARG A 275 -0.84 -14.63 10.05
N GLU A 276 -1.38 -14.99 8.89
CA GLU A 276 -1.85 -16.36 8.63
C GLU A 276 -0.68 -17.35 8.67
N SER A 277 0.48 -16.97 8.12
CA SER A 277 1.70 -17.77 8.15
C SER A 277 2.20 -18.01 9.57
N HIS A 278 2.08 -17.03 10.47
CA HIS A 278 2.33 -17.23 11.89
C HIS A 278 1.44 -18.33 12.50
N ALA A 279 0.13 -18.29 12.24
CA ALA A 279 -0.79 -19.32 12.72
C ALA A 279 -0.45 -20.71 12.13
N LYS A 280 0.05 -20.76 10.88
CA LYS A 280 0.57 -21.99 10.27
C LYS A 280 1.84 -22.49 10.98
N VAL A 281 2.76 -21.61 11.36
CA VAL A 281 3.94 -21.96 12.18
C VAL A 281 3.52 -22.55 13.52
N VAL A 282 2.60 -21.88 14.23
CA VAL A 282 2.08 -22.35 15.53
C VAL A 282 1.52 -23.78 15.40
N ARG A 283 0.71 -24.02 14.36
CA ARG A 283 0.16 -25.35 14.07
C ARG A 283 1.25 -26.37 13.72
N ALA A 284 2.20 -25.99 12.87
CA ALA A 284 3.31 -26.85 12.46
C ALA A 284 4.17 -27.28 13.65
N VAL A 285 4.44 -26.36 14.57
CA VAL A 285 5.20 -26.62 15.80
C VAL A 285 4.42 -27.55 16.73
N ASN A 286 3.12 -27.33 16.89
CA ASN A 286 2.25 -28.20 17.70
C ASN A 286 2.11 -29.61 17.12
N GLU A 287 1.97 -29.74 15.80
CA GLU A 287 1.74 -31.01 15.11
C GLU A 287 3.03 -31.72 14.70
N ARG A 288 4.20 -31.05 14.83
CA ARG A 288 5.50 -31.52 14.34
C ARG A 288 5.46 -31.88 12.85
N LYS A 289 4.83 -31.03 12.05
CA LYS A 289 4.65 -31.22 10.61
C LYS A 289 5.28 -30.08 9.82
N PRO A 290 5.79 -30.36 8.60
CA PRO A 290 6.30 -29.32 7.71
C PRO A 290 5.17 -28.36 7.30
N VAL A 291 5.56 -27.13 6.96
CA VAL A 291 4.67 -26.04 6.56
C VAL A 291 5.25 -25.32 5.35
N SER A 292 4.38 -24.84 4.46
CA SER A 292 4.76 -24.04 3.29
C SER A 292 4.41 -22.57 3.50
N PHE A 293 5.30 -21.69 3.03
CA PHE A 293 5.16 -20.23 3.09
C PHE A 293 5.04 -19.60 1.69
N ALA A 294 4.66 -20.39 0.69
CA ALA A 294 4.57 -19.95 -0.70
C ALA A 294 3.61 -18.76 -0.90
N SER A 295 2.49 -18.70 -0.16
CA SER A 295 1.54 -17.57 -0.27
C SER A 295 2.15 -16.26 0.20
N LEU A 296 2.86 -16.26 1.34
CA LEU A 296 3.54 -15.08 1.86
C LEU A 296 4.68 -14.61 0.94
N MET A 297 5.45 -15.55 0.37
CA MET A 297 6.46 -15.22 -0.63
C MET A 297 5.85 -14.60 -1.89
N ALA A 298 4.74 -15.17 -2.39
CA ALA A 298 4.04 -14.63 -3.54
C ALA A 298 3.49 -13.22 -3.29
N ALA A 299 2.87 -12.99 -2.13
CA ALA A 299 2.37 -11.66 -1.74
C ALA A 299 3.49 -10.62 -1.62
N SER A 300 4.66 -11.03 -1.10
CA SER A 300 5.83 -10.14 -1.06
C SER A 300 6.36 -9.81 -2.46
N GLU A 301 6.36 -10.78 -3.37
CA GLU A 301 6.79 -10.57 -4.75
C GLU A 301 5.81 -9.69 -5.54
N GLU A 302 4.50 -9.82 -5.28
CA GLU A 302 3.48 -8.94 -5.86
C GLU A 302 3.76 -7.46 -5.53
N ILE A 303 4.15 -7.14 -4.29
CA ILE A 303 4.53 -5.77 -3.90
C ILE A 303 5.73 -5.28 -4.73
N LYS A 304 6.74 -6.14 -4.97
CA LYS A 304 7.91 -5.76 -5.79
C LYS A 304 7.51 -5.52 -7.23
N GLU A 305 6.68 -6.39 -7.80
CA GLU A 305 6.21 -6.26 -9.18
C GLU A 305 5.35 -5.00 -9.35
N LEU A 306 4.45 -4.70 -8.41
CA LEU A 306 3.70 -3.45 -8.41
C LEU A 306 4.61 -2.23 -8.28
N SER A 307 5.62 -2.27 -7.40
CA SER A 307 6.62 -1.20 -7.25
C SER A 307 7.47 -1.01 -8.52
N LYS A 308 7.70 -2.08 -9.29
CA LYS A 308 8.38 -2.01 -10.58
C LYS A 308 7.49 -1.37 -11.64
N ARG A 309 6.27 -1.90 -11.82
CA ARG A 309 5.28 -1.35 -12.76
C ARG A 309 5.00 0.13 -12.51
N TRP A 310 4.94 0.53 -11.24
CA TRP A 310 4.80 1.93 -10.87
C TRP A 310 5.88 2.81 -11.48
N ARG A 311 7.15 2.42 -11.33
CA ARG A 311 8.29 3.20 -11.81
C ARG A 311 8.32 3.34 -13.32
N GLU A 312 7.55 2.52 -14.03
CA GLU A 312 7.40 2.53 -15.48
C GLU A 312 6.25 3.46 -15.97
N LEU A 313 5.45 4.05 -15.05
CA LEU A 313 4.36 5.01 -15.34
C LEU A 313 4.81 6.49 -15.39
#